data_AF-A0A9Q9SNM0-F1
#
_entry.id   AF-A0A9Q9SNM0-F1
#
_cell.length_a   1.000
_cell.length_b   1.000
_cell.length_c   1.000
_cell.angle_alpha   90.00
_cell.angle_beta   90.00
_cell.angle_gamma   90.00
#
_symmetry.space_group_name_H-M   'P 1'
#
loop_
_entity.id
_entity.type
_entity.pdbx_description
1 polymer ?
#
loop_
_entity_poly.entity_id
_entity_poly.type
_entity_poly.pdbx_seq_one_letter_code
_entity_poly.pdbx_strand_id
1 'polypeptide(L)'
;MKREIVQATNRCRSEILAGGFRTDVTRIAQCARTHLGNYADNPHVRALLVTLENRCLASGRLLDLTYSVDPSFILGFFDVPYNADAFLEAAAIAPVPIPPSVLEIAPDGNALPVQIRMCTDGFRNPLAVAVFGENFIDADLHAYHKAYYFIDKFVERFKRYTRPAIEARWSPTAFPDLLAADDELLTQASAIWVHLHEYHHRTGFLPIPEYLDAKSTRNGAGAEELRVDILSILALFRLRSDDRVLRASIQYILAERLIRYPLQAPPLDNYDARSSVALFHYLSRHGVIAQRGETLYFEGGYERLTQALRSIVIKLTALEYKLSVSSDLDRRKILSFVLPTLAKNDNNWGAAGRPH
;
A
#
# COMPACT_ATOMS: atom_id res chain seq x y z
N MET A 1 -14.02 -22.12 -15.38
CA MET A 1 -13.78 -22.48 -13.97
C MET A 1 -13.68 -21.28 -13.03
N LYS A 2 -12.54 -20.56 -12.89
CA LYS A 2 -12.41 -19.47 -11.88
C LYS A 2 -13.53 -18.42 -11.93
N ARG A 3 -13.89 -17.99 -13.15
CA ARG A 3 -15.00 -17.06 -13.39
C ARG A 3 -16.32 -17.56 -12.77
N GLU A 4 -16.64 -18.84 -12.98
CA GLU A 4 -17.87 -19.45 -12.49
C GLU A 4 -17.83 -19.62 -10.97
N ILE A 5 -16.67 -19.98 -10.42
CA ILE A 5 -16.45 -20.05 -8.97
C ILE A 5 -16.65 -18.68 -8.34
N VAL A 6 -16.04 -17.61 -8.87
CA VAL A 6 -16.23 -16.24 -8.35
C VAL A 6 -17.70 -15.84 -8.37
N GLN A 7 -18.42 -16.13 -9.46
CA GLN A 7 -19.87 -15.86 -9.55
C GLN A 7 -20.69 -16.66 -8.54
N ALA A 8 -20.37 -17.94 -8.36
CA ALA A 8 -21.03 -18.82 -7.38
C ALA A 8 -20.76 -18.37 -5.93
N THR A 9 -19.51 -18.02 -5.62
CA THR A 9 -19.13 -17.41 -4.34
C THR A 9 -19.91 -16.13 -4.12
N ASN A 10 -20.04 -15.26 -5.13
CA ASN A 10 -20.79 -14.01 -4.99
C ASN A 10 -22.27 -14.25 -4.68
N ARG A 11 -22.90 -15.25 -5.33
CA ARG A 11 -24.30 -15.62 -5.02
C ARG A 11 -24.47 -16.10 -3.58
N CYS A 12 -23.59 -17.00 -3.11
CA CYS A 12 -23.68 -17.46 -1.73
C CYS A 12 -23.39 -16.33 -0.73
N ARG A 13 -22.38 -15.50 -1.00
CA ARG A 13 -22.10 -14.28 -0.22
C ARG A 13 -23.34 -13.40 -0.11
N SER A 14 -23.98 -13.08 -1.23
CA SER A 14 -25.20 -12.24 -1.23
C SER A 14 -26.32 -12.86 -0.39
N GLU A 15 -26.51 -14.18 -0.46
CA GLU A 15 -27.52 -14.89 0.33
C GLU A 15 -27.22 -14.83 1.85
N ILE A 16 -25.95 -15.05 2.24
CA ILE A 16 -25.49 -14.95 3.63
C ILE A 16 -25.75 -13.55 4.20
N LEU A 17 -25.38 -12.51 3.45
CA LEU A 17 -25.53 -11.13 3.88
C LEU A 17 -27.01 -10.73 3.94
N ALA A 18 -27.80 -11.03 2.90
CA ALA A 18 -29.22 -10.69 2.86
C ALA A 18 -30.04 -11.44 3.92
N GLY A 19 -29.68 -12.68 4.22
CA GLY A 19 -30.33 -13.47 5.26
C GLY A 19 -29.83 -13.22 6.68
N GLY A 20 -28.78 -12.40 6.86
CA GLY A 20 -28.27 -12.00 8.17
C GLY A 20 -27.64 -13.14 9.00
N PHE A 21 -27.06 -14.16 8.36
CA PHE A 21 -26.59 -15.37 9.04
C PHE A 21 -25.07 -15.58 8.98
N ARG A 22 -24.28 -14.49 9.01
CA ARG A 22 -22.80 -14.52 8.94
C ARG A 22 -22.11 -15.32 10.05
N THR A 23 -22.79 -15.57 11.16
CA THR A 23 -22.27 -16.34 12.31
C THR A 23 -22.85 -17.75 12.39
N ASP A 24 -23.85 -18.09 11.56
CA ASP A 24 -24.45 -19.41 11.53
C ASP A 24 -23.71 -20.29 10.51
N VAL A 25 -22.64 -20.93 10.97
CA VAL A 25 -21.79 -21.76 10.13
C VAL A 25 -22.56 -22.91 9.47
N THR A 26 -23.64 -23.41 10.10
CA THR A 26 -24.46 -24.48 9.52
C THR A 26 -25.20 -23.98 8.29
N ARG A 27 -25.82 -22.80 8.37
CA ARG A 27 -26.50 -22.17 7.23
C ARG A 27 -25.50 -21.75 6.15
N ILE A 28 -24.33 -21.25 6.53
CA ILE A 28 -23.26 -20.93 5.58
C ILE A 28 -22.81 -22.20 4.83
N ALA A 29 -22.61 -23.32 5.52
CA ALA A 29 -22.23 -24.60 4.91
C ALA A 29 -23.28 -25.08 3.90
N GLN A 30 -24.58 -24.96 4.23
CA GLN A 30 -25.66 -25.31 3.31
C GLN A 30 -25.66 -24.41 2.05
N CYS A 31 -25.51 -23.10 2.23
CA CYS A 31 -25.39 -22.14 1.13
C CYS A 31 -24.19 -22.46 0.24
N ALA A 32 -23.01 -22.67 0.84
CA ALA A 32 -21.79 -22.97 0.11
C ALA A 32 -21.92 -24.29 -0.66
N ARG A 33 -22.48 -25.35 -0.06
CA ARG A 33 -22.69 -26.63 -0.76
C ARG A 33 -23.64 -26.47 -1.96
N THR A 34 -24.69 -25.66 -1.81
CA THR A 34 -25.67 -25.38 -2.88
C THR A 34 -25.03 -24.66 -4.06
N HIS A 35 -24.25 -23.60 -3.81
CA HIS A 35 -23.69 -22.76 -4.88
C HIS A 35 -22.35 -23.26 -5.42
N LEU A 36 -21.51 -23.85 -4.55
CA LEU A 36 -20.12 -24.19 -4.84
C LEU A 36 -19.85 -25.70 -4.97
N GLY A 37 -20.78 -26.57 -4.59
CA GLY A 37 -20.56 -28.03 -4.57
C GLY A 37 -20.12 -28.64 -5.91
N ASN A 38 -20.63 -28.11 -7.02
CA ASN A 38 -20.27 -28.55 -8.37
C ASN A 38 -18.82 -28.20 -8.77
N TYR A 39 -18.11 -27.41 -7.96
CA TYR A 39 -16.72 -27.02 -8.18
C TYR A 39 -15.76 -27.65 -7.17
N ALA A 40 -16.17 -28.69 -6.44
CA ALA A 40 -15.37 -29.35 -5.41
C ALA A 40 -14.06 -30.00 -5.92
N ASP A 41 -13.89 -30.16 -7.23
CA ASP A 41 -12.61 -30.57 -7.82
C ASP A 41 -11.55 -29.46 -7.73
N ASN A 42 -11.95 -28.19 -7.60
CA ASN A 42 -11.04 -27.10 -7.35
C ASN A 42 -10.50 -27.15 -5.91
N PRO A 43 -9.17 -27.08 -5.70
CA PRO A 43 -8.58 -27.28 -4.37
C PRO A 43 -9.03 -26.24 -3.34
N HIS A 44 -9.21 -24.97 -3.74
CA HIS A 44 -9.70 -23.92 -2.84
C HIS A 44 -11.16 -24.16 -2.46
N VAL A 45 -12.01 -24.49 -3.42
CA VAL A 45 -13.43 -24.79 -3.14
C VAL A 45 -13.56 -26.01 -2.24
N ARG A 46 -12.80 -27.07 -2.50
CA ARG A 46 -12.75 -28.26 -1.64
C ARG A 46 -12.33 -27.91 -0.21
N ALA A 47 -11.27 -27.12 -0.05
CA ALA A 47 -10.81 -26.71 1.27
C ALA A 47 -11.85 -25.87 2.00
N LEU A 48 -12.52 -24.94 1.31
CA LEU A 48 -13.61 -24.14 1.86
C LEU A 48 -14.75 -25.02 2.38
N LEU A 49 -15.18 -26.01 1.58
CA LEU A 49 -16.26 -26.92 1.95
C LEU A 49 -15.87 -27.81 3.15
N VAL A 50 -14.63 -28.31 3.20
CA VAL A 50 -14.12 -29.09 4.34
C VAL A 50 -14.04 -28.24 5.62
N THR A 51 -13.57 -26.98 5.51
CA THR A 51 -13.57 -26.04 6.63
C THR A 51 -14.98 -25.86 7.21
N LEU A 52 -15.99 -25.71 6.34
CA LEU A 52 -17.38 -25.55 6.73
C LEU A 52 -17.98 -26.85 7.31
N GLU A 53 -17.60 -28.02 6.82
CA GLU A 53 -17.99 -29.32 7.40
C GLU A 53 -17.47 -29.50 8.83
N ASN A 54 -16.28 -28.98 9.11
CA ASN A 54 -15.71 -28.88 10.46
C ASN A 54 -16.33 -27.77 11.32
N ARG A 55 -17.40 -27.11 10.84
CA ARG A 55 -18.10 -26.01 11.52
C ARG A 55 -17.19 -24.82 11.88
N CYS A 56 -16.25 -24.51 11.00
CA CYS A 56 -15.29 -23.42 11.17
C CYS A 56 -15.36 -22.43 9.99
N LEU A 57 -14.80 -21.23 10.18
CA LEU A 57 -14.59 -20.21 9.13
C LEU A 57 -13.09 -19.93 8.89
N ALA A 58 -12.20 -20.69 9.53
CA ALA A 58 -10.75 -20.50 9.45
C ALA A 58 -10.26 -20.64 8.01
N SER A 59 -9.49 -19.65 7.58
CA SER A 59 -9.07 -19.47 6.21
C SER A 59 -7.56 -19.61 6.02
N GLY A 60 -6.81 -20.08 7.04
CA GLY A 60 -5.38 -20.36 6.92
C GLY A 60 -5.03 -21.34 5.78
N ARG A 61 -5.77 -22.45 5.64
CA ARG A 61 -5.57 -23.39 4.53
C ARG A 61 -5.87 -22.77 3.16
N LEU A 62 -6.87 -21.88 3.10
CA LEU A 62 -7.25 -21.18 1.87
C LEU A 62 -6.21 -20.14 1.47
N LEU A 63 -5.66 -19.43 2.45
CA LEU A 63 -4.51 -18.54 2.29
C LEU A 63 -3.32 -19.33 1.72
N ASP A 64 -2.96 -20.47 2.32
CA ASP A 64 -1.86 -21.31 1.82
C ASP A 64 -2.06 -21.80 0.38
N LEU A 65 -3.27 -22.22 0.02
CA LEU A 65 -3.57 -22.65 -1.35
C LEU A 65 -3.45 -21.51 -2.36
N THR A 66 -3.77 -20.29 -1.94
CA THR A 66 -3.55 -19.08 -2.75
C THR A 66 -2.06 -18.96 -3.09
N TYR A 67 -1.12 -19.25 -2.18
CA TYR A 67 0.32 -19.15 -2.51
C TYR A 67 0.91 -20.39 -3.15
N SER A 68 0.57 -21.57 -2.65
CA SER A 68 1.26 -22.83 -2.97
C SER A 68 0.69 -23.55 -4.19
N VAL A 69 -0.56 -23.27 -4.55
CA VAL A 69 -1.27 -24.01 -5.61
C VAL A 69 -1.70 -23.09 -6.75
N ASP A 70 -2.33 -21.96 -6.43
CA ASP A 70 -2.81 -21.03 -7.46
C ASP A 70 -2.71 -19.56 -7.03
N PRO A 71 -1.54 -18.92 -7.23
CA PRO A 71 -1.30 -17.49 -6.95
C PRO A 71 -2.19 -16.52 -7.72
N SER A 72 -2.92 -17.02 -8.71
CA SER A 72 -3.85 -16.23 -9.51
C SER A 72 -5.30 -16.37 -9.04
N PHE A 73 -5.55 -16.97 -7.88
CA PHE A 73 -6.88 -17.15 -7.33
C PHE A 73 -6.93 -17.01 -5.80
N ILE A 74 -7.69 -16.02 -5.34
CA ILE A 74 -8.02 -15.80 -3.92
C ILE A 74 -9.42 -16.36 -3.67
N LEU A 75 -9.58 -17.12 -2.58
CA LEU A 75 -10.87 -17.53 -2.02
C LEU A 75 -10.72 -17.64 -0.51
N GLY A 76 -11.66 -17.12 0.27
CA GLY A 76 -11.54 -17.14 1.73
C GLY A 76 -12.73 -16.55 2.45
N PHE A 77 -12.75 -16.74 3.77
CA PHE A 77 -13.49 -15.88 4.68
C PHE A 77 -12.58 -14.78 5.19
N PHE A 78 -13.09 -13.56 5.17
CA PHE A 78 -12.34 -12.35 5.47
C PHE A 78 -12.95 -11.55 6.60
N ASP A 79 -12.07 -10.93 7.38
CA ASP A 79 -12.37 -9.81 8.26
C ASP A 79 -11.56 -8.59 7.79
N VAL A 80 -12.27 -7.62 7.22
CA VAL A 80 -11.68 -6.40 6.65
C VAL A 80 -12.23 -5.20 7.41
N PRO A 81 -11.46 -4.58 8.33
CA PRO A 81 -11.97 -3.55 9.24
C PRO A 81 -12.63 -2.34 8.55
N TYR A 82 -12.15 -1.99 7.35
CA TYR A 82 -12.65 -0.86 6.56
C TYR A 82 -13.69 -1.26 5.49
N ASN A 83 -14.10 -2.53 5.47
CA ASN A 83 -15.06 -3.06 4.52
C ASN A 83 -15.82 -4.24 5.14
N ALA A 84 -16.75 -3.94 6.04
CA ALA A 84 -17.51 -4.97 6.76
C ALA A 84 -18.27 -5.94 5.84
N ASP A 85 -18.55 -5.52 4.60
CA ASP A 85 -19.22 -6.35 3.59
C ASP A 85 -18.29 -7.39 2.93
N ALA A 86 -16.97 -7.25 3.05
CA ALA A 86 -16.05 -8.30 2.64
C ALA A 86 -16.12 -9.45 3.66
N PHE A 87 -16.66 -10.59 3.25
CA PHE A 87 -16.81 -11.77 4.11
C PHE A 87 -16.38 -13.04 3.38
N LEU A 88 -17.29 -13.66 2.63
CA LEU A 88 -16.94 -14.77 1.75
C LEU A 88 -16.58 -14.18 0.39
N GLU A 89 -15.28 -14.06 0.11
CA GLU A 89 -14.79 -13.39 -1.09
C GLU A 89 -13.97 -14.31 -1.97
N ALA A 90 -14.01 -14.05 -3.28
CA ALA A 90 -13.17 -14.70 -4.26
C ALA A 90 -12.71 -13.71 -5.34
N ALA A 91 -11.48 -13.89 -5.83
CA ALA A 91 -10.92 -13.06 -6.88
C ALA A 91 -10.05 -13.88 -7.83
N ALA A 92 -10.31 -13.77 -9.12
CA ALA A 92 -9.37 -14.15 -10.17
C ALA A 92 -8.50 -12.94 -10.50
N ILE A 93 -7.19 -13.11 -10.40
CA ILE A 93 -6.21 -12.02 -10.47
C ILE A 93 -5.09 -12.38 -11.45
N ALA A 94 -4.38 -11.36 -11.95
CA ALA A 94 -3.20 -11.54 -12.78
C ALA A 94 -2.04 -10.74 -12.18
N PRO A 95 -0.87 -11.35 -11.95
CA PRO A 95 0.28 -10.62 -11.42
C PRO A 95 0.78 -9.56 -12.41
N VAL A 96 1.21 -8.41 -11.88
CA VAL A 96 1.94 -7.40 -12.63
C VAL A 96 3.43 -7.66 -12.42
N PRO A 97 4.21 -7.94 -13.48
CA PRO A 97 5.63 -8.25 -13.34
C PRO A 97 6.40 -7.02 -12.87
N ILE A 98 7.39 -7.23 -11.99
CA ILE A 98 8.33 -6.20 -11.57
C ILE A 98 9.58 -6.27 -12.45
N PRO A 99 10.11 -5.13 -12.96
CA PRO A 99 11.31 -5.12 -13.79
C PRO A 99 12.52 -5.75 -13.08
N PRO A 100 13.37 -6.53 -13.79
CA PRO A 100 14.55 -7.16 -13.20
C PRO A 100 15.48 -6.17 -12.47
N SER A 101 15.66 -4.96 -13.01
CA SER A 101 16.48 -3.91 -12.38
C SER A 101 15.95 -3.48 -11.01
N VAL A 102 14.63 -3.51 -10.80
CA VAL A 102 14.02 -3.24 -9.49
C VAL A 102 14.21 -4.43 -8.55
N LEU A 103 14.09 -5.65 -9.06
CA LEU A 103 14.31 -6.89 -8.30
C LEU A 103 15.77 -7.07 -7.85
N GLU A 104 16.74 -6.54 -8.59
CA GLU A 104 18.15 -6.52 -8.15
C GLU A 104 18.36 -5.71 -6.86
N ILE A 105 17.57 -4.65 -6.66
CA ILE A 105 17.62 -3.82 -5.43
C ILE A 105 16.73 -4.41 -4.34
N ALA A 106 15.53 -4.84 -4.72
CA ALA A 106 14.51 -5.36 -3.82
C ALA A 106 14.04 -6.73 -4.30
N PRO A 107 14.77 -7.83 -4.01
CA PRO A 107 14.42 -9.17 -4.50
C PRO A 107 13.08 -9.67 -4.00
N ASP A 108 12.69 -9.27 -2.78
CA ASP A 108 11.40 -9.59 -2.21
C ASP A 108 10.69 -8.34 -1.67
N GLY A 109 9.67 -7.91 -2.42
CA GLY A 109 8.82 -6.79 -2.03
C GLY A 109 7.90 -7.11 -0.86
N ASN A 110 7.71 -8.37 -0.45
CA ASN A 110 6.64 -8.79 0.48
C ASN A 110 5.22 -8.37 0.02
N ALA A 111 5.09 -7.98 -1.26
CA ALA A 111 3.87 -7.62 -1.94
C ALA A 111 3.73 -8.44 -3.23
N LEU A 112 2.47 -8.65 -3.63
CA LEU A 112 2.09 -9.16 -4.94
C LEU A 112 1.19 -8.11 -5.61
N PRO A 113 1.76 -7.25 -6.46
CA PRO A 113 0.98 -6.35 -7.31
C PRO A 113 0.19 -7.17 -8.33
N VAL A 114 -1.13 -7.00 -8.37
CA VAL A 114 -2.01 -7.77 -9.24
C VAL A 114 -3.10 -6.89 -9.86
N GLN A 115 -3.60 -7.30 -11.02
CA GLN A 115 -4.82 -6.77 -11.62
C GLN A 115 -5.98 -7.73 -11.37
N ILE A 116 -7.12 -7.20 -10.94
CA ILE A 116 -8.36 -7.96 -10.82
C ILE A 116 -8.89 -8.27 -12.23
N ARG A 117 -9.10 -9.56 -12.52
CA ARG A 117 -9.82 -10.01 -13.72
C ARG A 117 -11.30 -10.23 -13.42
N MET A 118 -11.60 -10.72 -12.23
CA MET A 118 -12.95 -10.85 -11.70
C MET A 118 -12.92 -10.95 -10.18
N CYS A 119 -13.87 -10.35 -9.49
CA CYS A 119 -14.01 -10.49 -8.05
C CYS A 119 -15.48 -10.49 -7.60
N THR A 120 -15.69 -11.00 -6.39
CA THR A 120 -16.92 -10.83 -5.61
C THR A 120 -17.10 -9.37 -5.17
N ASP A 121 -18.33 -9.00 -4.80
CA ASP A 121 -18.70 -7.60 -4.57
C ASP A 121 -17.98 -6.95 -3.39
N GLY A 122 -17.60 -7.70 -2.35
CA GLY A 122 -16.83 -7.15 -1.23
C GLY A 122 -15.49 -6.60 -1.70
N PHE A 123 -14.80 -7.31 -2.60
CA PHE A 123 -13.56 -6.83 -3.22
C PHE A 123 -13.74 -5.71 -4.24
N ARG A 124 -14.96 -5.26 -4.57
CA ARG A 124 -15.17 -4.08 -5.43
C ARG A 124 -15.06 -2.75 -4.68
N ASN A 125 -15.05 -2.77 -3.34
CA ASN A 125 -14.91 -1.55 -2.55
C ASN A 125 -13.64 -0.78 -2.96
N PRO A 126 -13.73 0.50 -3.40
CA PRO A 126 -12.59 1.26 -3.91
C PRO A 126 -11.57 1.64 -2.83
N LEU A 127 -11.93 1.51 -1.55
CA LEU A 127 -11.03 1.74 -0.42
C LEU A 127 -10.18 0.50 -0.10
N ALA A 128 -10.66 -0.70 -0.44
CA ALA A 128 -9.95 -1.96 -0.25
C ALA A 128 -8.91 -2.18 -1.35
N VAL A 129 -7.77 -1.50 -1.26
CA VAL A 129 -6.71 -1.58 -2.29
C VAL A 129 -5.73 -2.73 -2.10
N ALA A 130 -5.73 -3.35 -0.93
CA ALA A 130 -4.90 -4.51 -0.64
C ALA A 130 -5.66 -5.55 0.19
N VAL A 131 -5.20 -6.79 0.09
CA VAL A 131 -5.62 -7.90 0.96
C VAL A 131 -4.36 -8.48 1.59
N PHE A 132 -4.30 -8.38 2.92
CA PHE A 132 -3.23 -8.93 3.73
C PHE A 132 -3.59 -10.34 4.21
N GLY A 133 -2.59 -11.14 4.58
CA GLY A 133 -2.82 -12.46 5.16
C GLY A 133 -3.68 -12.37 6.43
N GLU A 134 -3.45 -11.32 7.23
CA GLU A 134 -4.18 -10.93 8.43
C GLU A 134 -5.68 -10.74 8.19
N ASN A 135 -6.09 -10.48 6.95
CA ASN A 135 -7.52 -10.32 6.62
C ASN A 135 -8.23 -11.66 6.47
N PHE A 136 -7.52 -12.77 6.33
CA PHE A 136 -8.13 -14.10 6.31
C PHE A 136 -8.46 -14.51 7.75
N ILE A 137 -9.73 -14.84 8.01
CA ILE A 137 -10.20 -15.20 9.35
C ILE A 137 -9.40 -16.39 9.88
N ASP A 138 -8.90 -16.27 11.12
CA ASP A 138 -8.14 -17.30 11.85
C ASP A 138 -6.99 -17.92 11.03
N ALA A 139 -6.30 -17.13 10.21
CA ALA A 139 -5.15 -17.57 9.44
C ALA A 139 -3.84 -17.38 10.24
N ASP A 140 -3.07 -18.47 10.37
CA ASP A 140 -1.68 -18.39 10.83
C ASP A 140 -0.80 -17.88 9.68
N LEU A 141 0.00 -16.85 9.96
CA LEU A 141 0.82 -16.21 8.93
C LEU A 141 2.21 -16.82 8.85
N HIS A 142 2.67 -17.01 7.62
CA HIS A 142 4.00 -17.49 7.28
C HIS A 142 4.79 -16.44 6.50
N ALA A 143 6.12 -16.50 6.58
CA ALA A 143 7.01 -15.51 5.94
C ALA A 143 6.85 -15.42 4.41
N TYR A 144 6.30 -16.45 3.76
CA TYR A 144 6.04 -16.45 2.32
C TYR A 144 4.67 -15.85 1.94
N HIS A 145 3.80 -15.58 2.90
CA HIS A 145 2.54 -14.87 2.65
C HIS A 145 2.86 -13.39 2.39
N LYS A 146 2.25 -12.83 1.35
CA LYS A 146 2.48 -11.46 0.88
C LYS A 146 1.19 -10.65 0.93
N ALA A 147 1.28 -9.35 0.78
CA ALA A 147 0.08 -8.52 0.60
C ALA A 147 -0.29 -8.49 -0.90
N TYR A 148 -1.53 -8.83 -1.26
CA TYR A 148 -2.03 -8.63 -2.62
C TYR A 148 -2.47 -7.19 -2.80
N TYR A 149 -1.86 -6.46 -3.73
CA TYR A 149 -2.24 -5.07 -4.06
C TYR A 149 -3.00 -5.03 -5.38
N PHE A 150 -4.23 -4.51 -5.37
CA PHE A 150 -5.10 -4.42 -6.54
C PHE A 150 -4.79 -3.17 -7.37
N ILE A 151 -3.85 -3.31 -8.30
CA ILE A 151 -3.27 -2.23 -9.10
C ILE A 151 -4.29 -1.50 -9.96
N ASP A 152 -5.33 -2.18 -10.44
CA ASP A 152 -6.44 -1.55 -11.15
C ASP A 152 -7.07 -0.39 -10.36
N LYS A 153 -7.17 -0.51 -9.04
CA LYS A 153 -7.71 0.54 -8.16
C LYS A 153 -6.77 1.74 -8.02
N PHE A 154 -5.45 1.51 -8.06
CA PHE A 154 -4.45 2.57 -8.06
C PHE A 154 -4.56 3.38 -9.36
N VAL A 155 -4.62 2.69 -10.50
CA VAL A 155 -4.79 3.29 -11.82
C VAL A 155 -6.08 4.10 -11.92
N GLU A 156 -7.22 3.54 -11.48
CA GLU A 156 -8.51 4.25 -11.48
C GLU A 156 -8.45 5.51 -10.60
N ARG A 157 -7.93 5.37 -9.38
CA ARG A 157 -7.80 6.48 -8.42
C ARG A 157 -6.92 7.59 -8.99
N PHE A 158 -5.78 7.23 -9.60
CA PHE A 158 -4.89 8.20 -10.23
C PHE A 158 -5.61 8.98 -11.33
N LYS A 159 -6.27 8.28 -12.26
CA LYS A 159 -6.99 8.89 -13.38
C LYS A 159 -8.12 9.80 -12.92
N ARG A 160 -8.85 9.38 -11.89
CA ARG A 160 -10.04 10.09 -11.41
C ARG A 160 -9.73 11.32 -10.56
N TYR A 161 -8.64 11.29 -9.79
CA TYR A 161 -8.37 12.32 -8.78
C TYR A 161 -7.01 12.97 -8.93
N THR A 162 -5.95 12.18 -9.08
CA THR A 162 -4.57 12.70 -9.05
C THR A 162 -4.22 13.44 -10.34
N ARG A 163 -4.54 12.86 -11.52
CA ARG A 163 -4.24 13.49 -12.82
C ARG A 163 -4.93 14.86 -12.98
N PRO A 164 -6.24 15.02 -12.72
CA PRO A 164 -6.88 16.34 -12.81
C PRO A 164 -6.26 17.36 -11.84
N ALA A 165 -5.83 16.92 -10.65
CA ALA A 165 -5.18 17.80 -9.68
C ALA A 165 -3.77 18.25 -10.12
N ILE A 166 -3.01 17.38 -10.80
CA ILE A 166 -1.75 17.75 -11.45
C ILE A 166 -2.04 18.81 -12.52
N GLU A 167 -2.95 18.52 -13.46
CA GLU A 167 -3.27 19.40 -14.58
C GLU A 167 -3.77 20.79 -14.13
N ALA A 168 -4.50 20.85 -13.01
CA ALA A 168 -5.04 22.10 -12.49
C ALA A 168 -4.01 23.00 -11.79
N ARG A 169 -2.98 22.44 -11.15
CA ARG A 169 -2.12 23.18 -10.20
C ARG A 169 -0.63 23.06 -10.42
N TRP A 170 -0.17 22.09 -11.20
CA TRP A 170 1.25 21.84 -11.39
C TRP A 170 1.68 22.12 -12.83
N SER A 171 2.92 22.55 -12.99
CA SER A 171 3.56 22.65 -14.30
C SER A 171 3.52 21.31 -15.03
N PRO A 172 3.26 21.28 -16.34
CA PRO A 172 3.42 20.08 -17.15
C PRO A 172 4.82 19.45 -17.06
N THR A 173 5.84 20.26 -16.72
CA THR A 173 7.22 19.79 -16.52
C THR A 173 7.45 19.11 -15.16
N ALA A 174 6.50 19.19 -14.23
CA ALA A 174 6.65 18.58 -12.90
C ALA A 174 6.35 17.08 -12.91
N PHE A 175 5.46 16.60 -13.80
CA PHE A 175 5.09 15.18 -13.91
C PHE A 175 4.90 14.74 -15.37
N PRO A 176 5.91 14.94 -16.24
CA PRO A 176 5.73 14.81 -17.70
C PRO A 176 5.41 13.38 -18.15
N ASP A 177 6.09 12.37 -17.60
CA ASP A 177 5.86 10.97 -17.98
C ASP A 177 4.49 10.48 -17.50
N LEU A 178 4.03 10.96 -16.34
CA LEU A 178 2.78 10.58 -15.70
C LEU A 178 1.55 11.26 -16.33
N LEU A 179 1.67 12.53 -16.74
CA LEU A 179 0.65 13.22 -17.53
C LEU A 179 0.44 12.58 -18.90
N ALA A 180 1.50 12.04 -19.51
CA ALA A 180 1.43 11.29 -20.76
C ALA A 180 1.21 9.78 -20.58
N ALA A 181 1.00 9.29 -19.35
CA ALA A 181 0.88 7.87 -19.06
C ALA A 181 -0.49 7.32 -19.47
N ASP A 182 -0.47 6.19 -20.17
CA ASP A 182 -1.61 5.31 -20.38
C ASP A 182 -1.79 4.34 -19.19
N ASP A 183 -2.80 3.49 -19.27
CA ASP A 183 -3.14 2.55 -18.19
C ASP A 183 -2.04 1.51 -17.96
N GLU A 184 -1.25 1.16 -18.99
CA GLU A 184 -0.14 0.22 -18.87
C GLU A 184 1.02 0.84 -18.10
N LEU A 185 1.43 2.07 -18.43
CA LEU A 185 2.49 2.77 -17.71
C LEU A 185 2.08 3.06 -16.25
N LEU A 186 0.83 3.43 -16.00
CA LEU A 186 0.32 3.61 -14.63
C LEU A 186 0.30 2.28 -13.85
N THR A 187 -0.07 1.18 -14.50
CA THR A 187 -0.05 -0.16 -13.90
C THR A 187 1.37 -0.52 -13.46
N GLN A 188 2.36 -0.35 -14.35
CA GLN A 188 3.75 -0.65 -14.04
C GLN A 188 4.31 0.27 -12.95
N ALA A 189 4.05 1.58 -13.04
CA ALA A 189 4.54 2.56 -12.08
C ALA A 189 4.02 2.31 -10.65
N SER A 190 2.72 2.03 -10.53
CA SER A 190 2.11 1.73 -9.23
C SER A 190 2.50 0.35 -8.69
N ALA A 191 2.72 -0.65 -9.55
CA ALA A 191 3.24 -1.95 -9.15
C ALA A 191 4.67 -1.86 -8.57
N ILE A 192 5.55 -1.10 -9.23
CA ILE A 192 6.90 -0.84 -8.73
C ILE A 192 6.87 -0.09 -7.40
N TRP A 193 5.96 0.89 -7.27
CA TRP A 193 5.77 1.59 -6.00
C TRP A 193 5.41 0.64 -4.87
N VAL A 194 4.33 -0.14 -4.98
CA VAL A 194 3.89 -1.01 -3.87
C VAL A 194 4.94 -2.09 -3.53
N HIS A 195 5.68 -2.58 -4.52
CA HIS A 195 6.78 -3.53 -4.31
C HIS A 195 7.93 -2.92 -3.50
N LEU A 196 8.38 -1.72 -3.87
CA LEU A 196 9.46 -1.03 -3.15
C LEU A 196 9.00 -0.53 -1.77
N HIS A 197 7.75 -0.09 -1.66
CA HIS A 197 7.14 0.38 -0.43
C HIS A 197 7.18 -0.70 0.66
N GLU A 198 6.64 -1.88 0.34
CA GLU A 198 6.60 -3.02 1.27
C GLU A 198 7.98 -3.61 1.55
N TYR A 199 8.90 -3.57 0.58
CA TYR A 199 10.32 -3.88 0.82
C TYR A 199 10.89 -2.94 1.88
N HIS A 200 10.72 -1.63 1.73
CA HIS A 200 11.38 -0.64 2.58
C HIS A 200 10.85 -0.60 4.02
N HIS A 201 9.61 -1.04 4.28
CA HIS A 201 9.11 -1.24 5.66
C HIS A 201 9.98 -2.21 6.48
N ARG A 202 10.69 -3.11 5.82
CA ARG A 202 11.53 -4.15 6.45
C ARG A 202 13.02 -3.78 6.43
N THR A 203 13.35 -2.53 6.09
CA THR A 203 14.72 -2.02 5.99
C THR A 203 14.98 -0.86 6.95
N GLY A 204 16.24 -0.66 7.32
CA GLY A 204 16.67 0.43 8.20
C GLY A 204 16.90 -0.04 9.63
N PHE A 205 17.01 0.91 10.56
CA PHE A 205 17.36 0.62 11.96
C PHE A 205 16.15 0.33 12.85
N LEU A 206 14.93 0.68 12.39
CA LEU A 206 13.68 0.39 13.08
C LEU A 206 12.65 -0.22 12.11
N PRO A 207 12.89 -1.44 11.56
CA PRO A 207 11.95 -2.07 10.64
C PRO A 207 10.59 -2.34 11.30
N ILE A 208 9.51 -2.25 10.53
CA ILE A 208 8.13 -2.35 11.05
C ILE A 208 7.83 -3.66 11.78
N PRO A 209 8.22 -4.86 11.29
CA PRO A 209 7.93 -6.11 11.98
C PRO A 209 8.46 -6.16 13.43
N GLU A 210 9.54 -5.44 13.74
CA GLU A 210 10.17 -5.43 15.05
C GLU A 210 9.75 -4.21 15.91
N TYR A 211 9.32 -3.12 15.27
CA TYR A 211 9.11 -1.82 15.93
C TYR A 211 7.73 -1.21 15.69
N LEU A 212 6.73 -2.02 15.30
CA LEU A 212 5.36 -1.57 15.02
C LEU A 212 4.76 -0.75 16.18
N ASP A 213 4.87 -1.23 17.43
CA ASP A 213 4.31 -0.50 18.59
C ASP A 213 4.95 0.88 18.77
N ALA A 214 6.27 0.98 18.60
CA ALA A 214 6.98 2.26 18.69
C ALA A 214 6.54 3.26 17.60
N LYS A 215 6.20 2.76 16.41
CA LYS A 215 5.77 3.56 15.25
C LYS A 215 4.26 3.83 15.22
N SER A 216 3.46 3.21 16.09
CA SER A 216 1.98 3.23 16.07
C SER A 216 1.31 4.60 16.33
N THR A 217 2.05 5.65 16.72
CA THR A 217 1.47 7.00 16.83
C THR A 217 1.13 7.55 15.44
N ARG A 218 0.13 8.44 15.30
CA ARG A 218 -0.21 9.04 14.00
C ARG A 218 1.00 9.71 13.31
N ASN A 219 1.87 10.35 14.08
CA ASN A 219 3.08 10.98 13.55
C ASN A 219 4.17 9.95 13.24
N GLY A 220 4.34 8.92 14.08
CA GLY A 220 5.28 7.82 13.84
C GLY A 220 4.93 7.02 12.60
N ALA A 221 3.66 6.65 12.44
CA ALA A 221 3.14 5.92 11.29
C ALA A 221 3.33 6.75 10.02
N GLY A 222 2.88 8.01 10.01
CA GLY A 222 3.10 8.89 8.86
C GLY A 222 4.58 9.12 8.53
N ALA A 223 5.46 9.19 9.53
CA ALA A 223 6.90 9.31 9.30
C ALA A 223 7.49 8.04 8.67
N GLU A 224 7.02 6.86 9.07
CA GLU A 224 7.40 5.59 8.44
C GLU A 224 6.97 5.56 6.97
N GLU A 225 5.69 5.84 6.70
CA GLU A 225 5.12 5.89 5.36
C GLU A 225 5.90 6.82 4.43
N LEU A 226 6.24 8.00 4.94
CA LEU A 226 7.07 8.96 4.21
C LEU A 226 8.50 8.44 4.00
N ARG A 227 9.10 7.80 5.01
CA ARG A 227 10.46 7.25 4.92
C ARG A 227 10.55 6.20 3.83
N VAL A 228 9.63 5.24 3.80
CA VAL A 228 9.65 4.14 2.82
C VAL A 228 9.43 4.62 1.40
N ASP A 229 8.57 5.62 1.20
CA ASP A 229 8.34 6.19 -0.13
C ASP A 229 9.50 7.04 -0.61
N ILE A 230 10.15 7.80 0.27
CA ILE A 230 11.37 8.52 -0.09
C ILE A 230 12.49 7.52 -0.44
N LEU A 231 12.66 6.45 0.35
CA LEU A 231 13.65 5.41 0.03
C LEU A 231 13.36 4.75 -1.33
N SER A 232 12.09 4.47 -1.63
CA SER A 232 11.66 3.94 -2.93
C SER A 232 12.04 4.88 -4.08
N ILE A 233 11.73 6.19 -3.94
CA ILE A 233 12.13 7.21 -4.93
C ILE A 233 13.65 7.24 -5.11
N LEU A 234 14.41 7.23 -4.02
CA LEU A 234 15.88 7.28 -4.07
C LEU A 234 16.50 6.01 -4.66
N ALA A 235 15.90 4.84 -4.44
CA ALA A 235 16.30 3.59 -5.08
C ALA A 235 16.11 3.67 -6.60
N LEU A 236 14.96 4.18 -7.06
CA LEU A 236 14.69 4.37 -8.49
C LEU A 236 15.65 5.38 -9.14
N PHE A 237 15.99 6.48 -8.46
CA PHE A 237 17.02 7.41 -8.96
C PHE A 237 18.42 6.78 -9.09
N ARG A 238 18.76 5.79 -8.27
CA ARG A 238 20.07 5.10 -8.34
C ARG A 238 20.18 4.19 -9.56
N LEU A 239 19.06 3.69 -10.08
CA LEU A 239 19.05 2.89 -11.30
C LEU A 239 19.50 3.69 -12.55
N ARG A 240 19.66 5.03 -12.46
CA ARG A 240 20.28 5.93 -13.46
C ARG A 240 19.87 5.63 -14.91
N SER A 241 18.61 5.27 -15.14
CA SER A 241 18.11 4.86 -16.44
C SER A 241 17.26 5.95 -17.08
N ASP A 242 17.41 6.14 -18.39
CA ASP A 242 16.45 6.85 -19.23
C ASP A 242 15.14 6.04 -19.45
N ASP A 243 14.91 5.01 -18.63
CA ASP A 243 13.70 4.20 -18.63
C ASP A 243 12.48 5.02 -18.18
N ARG A 244 11.49 5.10 -19.08
CA ARG A 244 10.24 5.81 -18.86
C ARG A 244 9.42 5.23 -17.71
N VAL A 245 9.44 3.92 -17.50
CA VAL A 245 8.70 3.26 -16.41
C VAL A 245 9.27 3.66 -15.05
N LEU A 246 10.60 3.71 -14.92
CA LEU A 246 11.23 4.10 -13.66
C LEU A 246 11.02 5.60 -13.36
N ARG A 247 11.08 6.48 -14.37
CA ARG A 247 10.71 7.89 -14.20
C ARG A 247 9.24 8.08 -13.84
N ALA A 248 8.34 7.35 -14.49
CA ALA A 248 6.91 7.38 -14.18
C ALA A 248 6.64 6.87 -12.75
N SER A 249 7.38 5.86 -12.28
CA SER A 249 7.30 5.35 -10.91
C SER A 249 7.68 6.41 -9.88
N ILE A 250 8.79 7.12 -10.10
CA ILE A 250 9.20 8.26 -9.25
C ILE A 250 8.11 9.33 -9.21
N GLN A 251 7.58 9.70 -10.39
CA GLN A 251 6.51 10.67 -10.53
C GLN A 251 5.23 10.24 -9.82
N TYR A 252 4.88 8.95 -9.91
CA TYR A 252 3.70 8.39 -9.28
C TYR A 252 3.78 8.53 -7.75
N ILE A 253 4.89 8.10 -7.14
CA ILE A 253 5.08 8.20 -5.67
C ILE A 253 5.04 9.67 -5.22
N LEU A 254 5.69 10.56 -5.96
CA LEU A 254 5.65 12.00 -5.68
C LEU A 254 4.24 12.58 -5.80
N ALA A 255 3.48 12.19 -6.81
CA ALA A 255 2.10 12.66 -6.99
C ALA A 255 1.18 12.17 -5.86
N GLU A 256 1.36 10.93 -5.39
CA GLU A 256 0.63 10.42 -4.24
C GLU A 256 0.94 11.25 -2.98
N ARG A 257 2.22 11.48 -2.68
CA ARG A 257 2.69 12.19 -1.48
C ARG A 257 2.54 13.70 -1.52
N LEU A 258 2.53 14.35 -2.69
CA LEU A 258 2.44 15.81 -2.77
C LEU A 258 1.05 16.31 -3.14
N ILE A 259 0.19 15.42 -3.65
CA ILE A 259 -1.11 15.81 -4.22
C ILE A 259 -2.22 14.93 -3.66
N ARG A 260 -2.18 13.63 -3.91
CA ARG A 260 -3.34 12.78 -3.64
C ARG A 260 -3.64 12.63 -2.14
N TYR A 261 -2.67 12.27 -1.32
CA TYR A 261 -2.90 12.11 0.13
C TYR A 261 -3.37 13.41 0.80
N PRO A 262 -2.74 14.59 0.56
CA PRO A 262 -3.24 15.87 1.08
C PRO A 262 -4.68 16.20 0.66
N LEU A 263 -5.10 15.81 -0.55
CA LEU A 263 -6.45 16.06 -1.05
C LEU A 263 -7.49 15.04 -0.57
N GLN A 264 -7.07 13.83 -0.19
CA GLN A 264 -7.98 12.76 0.19
C GLN A 264 -8.65 13.01 1.56
N ALA A 265 -7.88 13.47 2.55
CA ALA A 265 -8.35 13.56 3.93
C ALA A 265 -7.63 14.67 4.71
N PRO A 266 -8.26 15.22 5.77
CA PRO A 266 -7.59 16.15 6.67
C PRO A 266 -6.34 15.53 7.33
N PRO A 267 -5.21 16.25 7.41
CA PRO A 267 -3.99 15.81 8.11
C PRO A 267 -4.18 15.44 9.59
N LEU A 268 -5.25 15.92 10.22
CA LEU A 268 -5.57 15.58 11.59
C LEU A 268 -6.02 14.12 11.73
N ASP A 269 -6.68 13.59 10.71
CA ASP A 269 -7.41 12.31 10.74
C ASP A 269 -6.70 11.20 9.97
N ASN A 270 -5.77 11.54 9.07
CA ASN A 270 -5.06 10.58 8.23
C ASN A 270 -3.53 10.79 8.31
N TYR A 271 -2.79 9.74 8.65
CA TYR A 271 -1.34 9.81 8.85
C TYR A 271 -0.56 10.02 7.54
N ASP A 272 -1.06 9.53 6.40
CA ASP A 272 -0.44 9.78 5.10
C ASP A 272 -0.61 11.23 4.65
N ALA A 273 -1.82 11.78 4.80
CA ALA A 273 -2.10 13.18 4.51
C ALA A 273 -1.21 14.08 5.38
N ARG A 274 -1.02 13.70 6.64
CA ARG A 274 -0.14 14.41 7.57
C ARG A 274 1.32 14.43 7.13
N SER A 275 1.88 13.27 6.80
CA SER A 275 3.28 13.18 6.40
C SER A 275 3.53 13.88 5.07
N SER A 276 2.56 13.79 4.17
CA SER A 276 2.51 14.49 2.89
C SER A 276 2.52 16.02 3.05
N VAL A 277 1.71 16.57 3.96
CA VAL A 277 1.73 18.01 4.28
C VAL A 277 3.07 18.44 4.91
N ALA A 278 3.64 17.61 5.78
CA ALA A 278 4.97 17.89 6.34
C ALA A 278 6.07 17.92 5.27
N LEU A 279 6.03 16.97 4.32
CA LEU A 279 6.92 16.95 3.16
C LEU A 279 6.73 18.21 2.29
N PHE A 280 5.49 18.58 1.98
CA PHE A 280 5.20 19.76 1.17
C PHE A 280 5.74 21.05 1.81
N HIS A 281 5.56 21.21 3.13
CA HIS A 281 6.12 22.34 3.88
C HIS A 281 7.65 22.35 3.86
N TYR A 282 8.28 21.19 4.08
CA TYR A 282 9.74 21.07 3.99
C TYR A 282 10.25 21.50 2.63
N LEU A 283 9.70 20.94 1.54
CA LEU A 283 10.13 21.24 0.18
C LEU A 283 9.87 22.71 -0.20
N SER A 284 8.75 23.28 0.22
CA SER A 284 8.44 24.71 0.00
C SER A 284 9.41 25.63 0.73
N ARG A 285 9.67 25.37 2.02
CA ARG A 285 10.63 26.15 2.84
C ARG A 285 12.04 26.13 2.26
N HIS A 286 12.44 25.00 1.69
CA HIS A 286 13.74 24.85 1.04
C HIS A 286 13.77 25.33 -0.41
N GLY A 287 12.69 25.96 -0.90
CA GLY A 287 12.59 26.50 -2.25
C GLY A 287 12.72 25.43 -3.33
N VAL A 288 12.33 24.18 -3.03
CA VAL A 288 12.29 23.06 -3.97
C VAL A 288 10.94 23.04 -4.69
N ILE A 289 9.86 23.31 -3.95
CA ILE A 289 8.55 23.61 -4.53
C ILE A 289 8.43 25.14 -4.54
N ALA A 290 8.20 25.69 -5.72
CA ALA A 290 7.94 27.11 -5.92
C ALA A 290 6.57 27.30 -6.56
N GLN A 291 5.97 28.47 -6.31
CA GLN A 291 4.71 28.88 -6.91
C GLN A 291 4.95 30.11 -7.79
N ARG A 292 4.45 30.08 -9.03
CA ARG A 292 4.43 31.22 -9.96
C ARG A 292 3.00 31.42 -10.45
N GLY A 293 2.37 32.52 -10.02
CA GLY A 293 0.92 32.68 -10.18
C GLY A 293 0.17 31.59 -9.41
N GLU A 294 -0.69 30.83 -10.09
CA GLU A 294 -1.43 29.70 -9.50
C GLU A 294 -0.76 28.34 -9.72
N THR A 295 0.38 28.30 -10.40
CA THR A 295 1.05 27.07 -10.82
C THR A 295 2.25 26.73 -9.92
N LEU A 296 2.36 25.46 -9.54
CA LEU A 296 3.45 24.88 -8.76
C LEU A 296 4.51 24.23 -9.65
N TYR A 297 5.78 24.36 -9.26
CA TYR A 297 6.95 23.87 -10.00
C TYR A 297 7.96 23.22 -9.05
N PHE A 298 8.72 22.25 -9.57
CA PHE A 298 9.99 21.84 -8.95
C PHE A 298 11.11 22.81 -9.37
N GLU A 299 11.40 23.78 -8.51
CA GLU A 299 12.48 24.74 -8.74
C GLU A 299 13.83 24.03 -8.67
N GLY A 300 14.68 24.18 -9.69
CA GLY A 300 15.90 23.38 -9.83
C GLY A 300 15.68 21.92 -10.23
N GLY A 301 14.44 21.54 -10.59
CA GLY A 301 14.09 20.23 -11.15
C GLY A 301 14.29 19.04 -10.19
N TYR A 302 14.30 17.83 -10.77
CA TYR A 302 14.43 16.58 -10.02
C TYR A 302 15.76 16.42 -9.29
N GLU A 303 16.82 17.07 -9.75
CA GLU A 303 18.12 17.03 -9.08
C GLU A 303 18.02 17.65 -7.68
N ARG A 304 17.49 18.87 -7.58
CA ARG A 304 17.32 19.56 -6.29
C ARG A 304 16.30 18.86 -5.42
N LEU A 305 15.22 18.32 -6.00
CA LEU A 305 14.26 17.48 -5.29
C LEU A 305 14.95 16.25 -4.67
N THR A 306 15.75 15.54 -5.43
CA THR A 306 16.49 14.36 -4.97
C THR A 306 17.44 14.70 -3.82
N GLN A 307 18.14 15.83 -3.90
CA GLN A 307 19.02 16.30 -2.82
C GLN A 307 18.24 16.58 -1.52
N ALA A 308 17.08 17.24 -1.63
CA ALA A 308 16.21 17.50 -0.48
C ALA A 308 15.69 16.20 0.15
N LEU A 309 15.23 15.26 -0.68
CA LEU A 309 14.78 13.94 -0.24
C LEU A 309 15.90 13.13 0.46
N ARG A 310 17.13 13.16 -0.08
CA ARG A 310 18.30 12.55 0.57
C ARG A 310 18.58 13.17 1.94
N SER A 311 18.44 14.49 2.06
CA SER A 311 18.62 15.19 3.34
C SER A 311 17.65 14.66 4.40
N ILE A 312 16.38 14.50 4.04
CA ILE A 312 15.34 13.94 4.93
C ILE A 312 15.74 12.53 5.38
N VAL A 313 16.06 11.63 4.44
CA VAL A 313 16.39 10.24 4.76
C VAL A 313 17.62 10.14 5.64
N ILE A 314 18.70 10.88 5.38
CA ILE A 314 19.90 10.86 6.23
C ILE A 314 19.54 11.20 7.69
N LYS A 315 18.68 12.21 7.89
CA LYS A 315 18.23 12.63 9.23
C LYS A 315 17.35 11.58 9.89
N LEU A 316 16.40 11.01 9.15
CA LEU A 316 15.55 9.92 9.66
C LEU A 316 16.39 8.69 10.02
N THR A 317 17.32 8.28 9.16
CA THR A 317 18.22 7.15 9.41
C THR A 317 19.09 7.39 10.65
N ALA A 318 19.64 8.59 10.83
CA ALA A 318 20.42 8.92 12.03
C ALA A 318 19.56 8.88 13.31
N LEU A 319 18.30 9.34 13.23
CA LEU A 319 17.36 9.25 14.34
C LEU A 319 17.01 7.79 14.65
N GLU A 320 16.67 6.99 13.65
CA GLU A 320 16.36 5.56 13.82
C GLU A 320 17.54 4.81 14.43
N TYR A 321 18.77 5.05 13.96
CA TYR A 321 19.97 4.47 14.55
C TYR A 321 20.12 4.82 16.03
N LYS A 322 19.97 6.10 16.39
CA LYS A 322 20.04 6.53 17.79
C LYS A 322 19.01 5.81 18.66
N LEU A 323 17.79 5.66 18.16
CA LEU A 323 16.69 4.97 18.85
C LEU A 323 16.88 3.45 18.91
N SER A 324 17.55 2.84 17.92
CA SER A 324 17.78 1.39 17.89
C SER A 324 18.85 0.97 18.91
N VAL A 325 19.88 1.79 19.13
CA VAL A 325 20.99 1.49 20.05
C VAL A 325 20.77 1.98 21.49
N SER A 326 19.67 2.70 21.74
CA SER A 326 19.37 3.25 23.08
C SER A 326 18.17 2.53 23.71
N SER A 327 18.38 1.90 24.86
CA SER A 327 17.31 1.31 25.68
C SER A 327 16.48 2.34 26.44
N ASP A 328 17.11 3.47 26.78
CA ASP A 328 16.55 4.44 27.75
C ASP A 328 15.66 5.51 27.09
N LEU A 329 15.60 5.52 25.76
CA LEU A 329 14.83 6.50 25.00
C LEU A 329 13.40 6.01 24.78
N ASP A 330 12.43 6.86 25.12
CA ASP A 330 11.03 6.65 24.74
C ASP A 330 10.86 6.87 23.23
N ARG A 331 11.00 5.76 22.47
CA ARG A 331 10.89 5.75 21.01
C ARG A 331 9.56 6.31 20.54
N ARG A 332 8.46 5.91 21.19
CA ARG A 332 7.11 6.31 20.82
C ARG A 332 6.92 7.82 20.96
N LYS A 333 7.38 8.38 22.08
CA LYS A 333 7.37 9.83 22.31
C LYS A 333 8.24 10.57 21.31
N ILE A 334 9.46 10.12 21.06
CA ILE A 334 10.38 10.81 20.14
C ILE A 334 9.85 10.79 18.70
N LEU A 335 9.40 9.62 18.22
CA LEU A 335 8.82 9.46 16.88
C LEU A 335 7.57 10.33 16.68
N SER A 336 6.85 10.65 17.76
CA SER A 336 5.69 11.54 17.69
C SER A 336 6.04 12.99 17.29
N PHE A 337 7.30 13.42 17.37
CA PHE A 337 7.72 14.77 16.99
C PHE A 337 8.36 14.86 15.60
N VAL A 338 8.58 13.73 14.90
CA VAL A 338 9.31 13.69 13.63
C VAL A 338 8.66 14.56 12.55
N LEU A 339 7.37 14.39 12.29
CA LEU A 339 6.68 15.16 11.25
C LEU A 339 6.56 16.66 11.59
N PRO A 340 6.19 17.08 12.82
CA PRO A 340 6.24 18.49 13.22
C PRO A 340 7.62 19.13 13.04
N THR A 341 8.70 18.41 13.39
CA THR A 341 10.07 18.90 13.26
C THR A 341 10.48 18.99 11.79
N LEU A 342 10.07 18.03 10.95
CA LEU A 342 10.30 18.06 9.51
C LEU A 342 9.62 19.28 8.87
N ALA A 343 8.34 19.52 9.17
CA ALA A 343 7.55 20.60 8.58
C ALA A 343 8.09 22.00 8.91
N LYS A 344 8.72 22.16 10.08
CA LYS A 344 9.31 23.42 10.56
C LYS A 344 10.80 23.51 10.26
N ASN A 345 11.35 22.59 9.49
CA ASN A 345 12.79 22.51 9.35
C ASN A 345 13.34 23.59 8.40
N ASP A 346 14.29 24.36 8.91
CA ASP A 346 15.05 25.34 8.13
C ASP A 346 16.52 24.90 7.99
N ASN A 347 16.77 23.58 7.93
CA ASN A 347 18.09 22.94 8.00
C ASN A 347 18.90 23.15 9.30
N ASN A 348 18.29 23.72 10.36
CA ASN A 348 18.92 23.85 11.67
C ASN A 348 18.51 22.71 12.62
N TRP A 349 19.33 21.66 12.75
CA TRP A 349 19.01 20.46 13.55
C TRP A 349 19.70 20.39 14.92
N GLY A 350 20.38 21.45 15.36
CA GLY A 350 21.13 21.47 16.63
C GLY A 350 20.28 21.35 17.91
N ALA A 351 18.94 21.41 17.81
CA ALA A 351 18.03 21.48 18.95
C ALA A 351 17.05 20.29 19.08
N ALA A 352 16.95 19.40 18.08
CA ALA A 352 15.94 18.32 18.04
C ALA A 352 16.23 17.12 18.97
N GLY A 353 16.88 17.37 20.10
CA GLY A 353 17.25 16.37 21.10
C GLY A 353 17.34 16.90 22.53
N ARG A 354 16.92 18.14 22.78
CA ARG A 354 16.76 18.64 24.15
C ARG A 354 15.27 18.59 24.49
N PRO A 355 14.83 17.77 25.46
CA PRO A 355 13.52 18.00 26.05
C PRO A 355 13.51 19.45 26.57
N HIS A 356 12.46 20.20 26.25
CA HIS A 356 12.13 21.38 27.02
C HIS A 356 11.70 20.97 28.42
#